data_AF-A0A531KHL6-F1
#
_entry.id   AF-A0A531KHL6-F1
#
_cell.length_a   1.000
_cell.length_b   1.000
_cell.length_c   1.000
_cell.angle_alpha   90.00
_cell.angle_beta   90.00
_cell.angle_gamma   90.00
#
_symmetry.space_group_name_H-M   'P 1'
#
loop_
_entity.id
_entity.type
_entity.pdbx_description
1 polymer ?
#
loop_
_entity_poly.entity_id
_entity_poly.type
_entity_poly.pdbx_seq_one_letter_code
_entity_poly.pdbx_strand_id
1 'polypeptide(L)'
;MEHTSLLERILRGIALTLVVVFFMFPIVWILMMSFQTNETILRIPPQLVFKPTLANYTALITGKLTTAAGTLDIAFMRNLWNSVFLSVTSVAVALLLGVPAAYAFARH
;
A
#
# COMPACT_ATOMS: atom_id res chain seq x y z
N MET A 1 15.16 -37.09 6.53
CA MET A 1 15.36 -35.97 5.58
C MET A 1 14.34 -36.19 4.48
N GLU A 2 13.25 -35.42 4.46
CA GLU A 2 12.21 -35.62 3.45
C GLU A 2 12.74 -35.23 2.08
N HIS A 3 12.91 -36.22 1.21
CA HIS A 3 13.23 -36.00 -0.18
C HIS A 3 11.97 -35.50 -0.90
N THR A 4 11.68 -34.20 -0.79
CA THR A 4 10.67 -33.58 -1.65
C THR A 4 11.09 -33.84 -3.09
N SER A 5 10.24 -34.50 -3.87
CA SER A 5 10.58 -34.84 -5.25
C SER A 5 10.84 -33.57 -6.06
N LEU A 6 11.70 -33.63 -7.08
CA LEU A 6 12.00 -32.46 -7.93
C LEU A 6 10.71 -31.87 -8.53
N LEU A 7 9.76 -32.75 -8.89
CA LEU A 7 8.43 -32.38 -9.36
C LEU A 7 7.65 -31.60 -8.31
N GLU A 8 7.59 -32.09 -7.08
CA GLU A 8 6.91 -31.40 -5.96
C GLU A 8 7.50 -30.02 -5.71
N ARG A 9 8.83 -29.89 -5.74
CA ARG A 9 9.51 -28.60 -5.58
C ARG A 9 9.14 -27.60 -6.69
N ILE A 10 9.07 -28.06 -7.95
CA ILE A 10 8.68 -27.22 -9.09
C ILE A 10 7.20 -26.82 -8.96
N LEU A 11 6.30 -27.78 -8.72
CA LEU A 11 4.87 -27.52 -8.59
C LEU A 11 4.59 -26.54 -7.44
N ARG A 12 5.25 -26.73 -6.30
CA ARG A 12 5.18 -25.81 -5.18
C ARG A 12 5.70 -24.42 -5.54
N GLY A 13 6.82 -24.33 -6.26
CA GLY A 13 7.38 -23.06 -6.73
C GLY A 13 6.43 -22.29 -7.66
N ILE A 14 5.82 -23.00 -8.62
CA ILE A 14 4.83 -22.44 -9.53
C ILE A 14 3.59 -21.98 -8.75
N ALA A 15 3.07 -22.81 -7.86
CA ALA A 15 1.90 -22.47 -7.04
C ALA A 15 2.14 -21.20 -6.19
N LEU A 16 3.28 -21.13 -5.50
CA LEU A 16 3.65 -19.94 -4.72
C LEU A 16 3.81 -18.71 -5.61
N THR A 17 4.42 -18.86 -6.79
CA THR A 17 4.60 -17.74 -7.74
C THR A 17 3.26 -17.22 -8.23
N LEU A 18 2.32 -18.10 -8.57
CA LEU A 18 0.96 -17.71 -9.00
C LEU A 18 0.22 -16.97 -7.89
N VAL A 19 0.31 -17.45 -6.64
CA VAL A 19 -0.27 -16.77 -5.48
C VAL A 19 0.32 -15.38 -5.32
N VAL A 20 1.65 -15.24 -5.34
CA VAL A 20 2.32 -13.94 -5.22
C VAL A 20 1.91 -13.00 -6.35
N VAL A 21 1.93 -13.45 -7.60
CA VAL A 21 1.53 -12.63 -8.76
C VAL A 21 0.08 -12.17 -8.63
N PHE A 22 -0.82 -13.06 -8.22
CA PHE A 22 -2.23 -12.73 -8.04
C PHE A 22 -2.44 -11.63 -6.98
N PHE A 23 -1.78 -11.74 -5.81
CA PHE A 23 -1.91 -10.74 -4.74
C PHE A 23 -1.12 -9.45 -5.01
N MET A 24 -0.02 -9.53 -5.75
CA MET A 24 0.78 -8.35 -6.13
C MET A 24 0.16 -7.58 -7.29
N PHE A 25 -0.59 -8.24 -8.17
CA PHE A 25 -1.23 -7.62 -9.33
C PHE A 25 -1.99 -6.32 -8.99
N PRO A 26 -2.93 -6.28 -8.02
CA PRO A 26 -3.64 -5.04 -7.69
C PRO A 26 -2.71 -3.92 -7.16
N ILE A 27 -1.63 -4.29 -6.46
CA ILE A 27 -0.65 -3.31 -5.94
C ILE A 27 0.14 -2.70 -7.10
N VAL A 28 0.64 -3.53 -8.03
CA VAL A 28 1.33 -3.05 -9.23
C VAL A 28 0.40 -2.20 -10.08
N TRP A 29 -0.87 -2.58 -10.17
CA TRP A 29 -1.89 -1.81 -10.91
C TRP A 29 -2.09 -0.40 -10.31
N ILE A 30 -2.27 -0.29 -9.00
CA ILE A 30 -2.41 1.02 -8.32
C ILE A 30 -1.11 1.84 -8.45
N LEU A 31 0.05 1.19 -8.35
CA LEU A 31 1.33 1.85 -8.56
C LEU A 31 1.47 2.39 -9.99
N MET A 32 1.02 1.67 -11.01
CA MET A 32 1.03 2.21 -12.38
C MET A 32 0.10 3.41 -12.50
N MET A 33 -1.11 3.33 -11.94
CA MET A 33 -2.08 4.44 -11.95
C MET A 33 -1.57 5.68 -11.20
N SER A 34 -0.75 5.53 -10.14
CA SER A 34 -0.19 6.70 -9.44
C SER A 34 0.72 7.57 -10.32
N PHE A 35 1.28 7.00 -11.40
CA PHE A 35 2.06 7.71 -12.42
C PHE A 35 1.23 8.15 -13.64
N GLN A 36 -0.08 7.89 -13.67
CA GLN A 36 -0.98 8.27 -14.75
C GLN A 36 -1.74 9.55 -14.43
N THR A 37 -2.20 10.27 -15.44
CA THR A 37 -3.11 11.42 -15.23
C THR A 37 -4.53 10.94 -14.92
N ASN A 38 -5.34 11.76 -14.24
CA ASN A 38 -6.76 11.44 -14.00
C ASN A 38 -7.53 11.13 -15.29
N GLU A 39 -7.23 11.87 -16.38
CA GLU A 39 -7.83 11.64 -17.69
C GLU A 39 -7.48 10.25 -18.25
N THR A 40 -6.22 9.81 -18.07
CA THR A 40 -5.77 8.48 -18.51
C THR A 40 -6.42 7.37 -17.68
N ILE A 41 -6.55 7.56 -16.36
CA ILE A 41 -7.15 6.58 -15.44
C ILE A 41 -8.64 6.36 -15.74
N LEU A 42 -9.37 7.43 -16.05
CA LEU A 42 -10.82 7.39 -16.31
C LEU A 42 -11.17 7.00 -17.76
N ARG A 43 -10.17 6.84 -18.63
CA ARG A 43 -10.37 6.50 -20.04
C ARG A 43 -10.76 5.03 -20.22
N ILE A 44 -11.73 4.79 -21.12
CA ILE A 44 -12.13 3.44 -21.56
C ILE A 44 -11.82 3.33 -23.07
N PRO A 45 -11.07 2.30 -23.53
CA PRO A 45 -10.39 1.25 -22.76
C PRO A 45 -9.16 1.76 -21.99
N PRO A 46 -8.75 1.09 -20.89
CA PRO A 46 -7.59 1.49 -20.09
C PRO A 46 -6.29 1.40 -20.90
N GLN A 47 -5.46 2.43 -20.79
CA GLN A 47 -4.18 2.47 -21.50
C GLN A 47 -3.07 1.84 -20.64
N LEU A 48 -2.51 0.73 -21.14
CA LEU A 48 -1.36 0.06 -20.52
C LEU A 48 -0.03 0.78 -20.80
N VAL A 49 0.04 1.53 -21.91
CA VAL A 49 1.20 2.35 -22.30
C VAL A 49 0.84 3.81 -22.11
N PHE A 50 1.58 4.50 -21.24
CA PHE A 50 1.37 5.90 -20.89
C PHE A 50 2.70 6.60 -20.64
N LYS A 51 2.68 7.94 -20.67
CA LYS A 51 3.84 8.74 -20.28
C LYS A 51 3.80 8.94 -18.75
N PRO A 52 4.75 8.38 -17.99
CA PRO A 52 4.73 8.51 -16.53
C PRO A 52 4.88 9.98 -16.10
N THR A 53 4.13 10.37 -15.08
CA THR A 53 4.15 11.72 -14.50
C THR A 53 4.21 11.65 -12.97
N LEU A 54 4.78 12.69 -12.36
CA LEU A 54 4.80 12.87 -10.90
C LEU A 54 3.74 13.88 -10.41
N ALA A 55 2.85 14.32 -11.29
CA ALA A 55 1.84 15.34 -10.99
C ALA A 55 0.96 14.97 -9.78
N ASN A 56 0.54 13.71 -9.68
CA ASN A 56 -0.25 13.22 -8.54
C ASN A 56 0.52 13.35 -7.21
N TYR A 57 1.81 12.97 -7.20
CA TYR A 57 2.65 13.11 -6.01
C TYR A 57 2.86 14.57 -5.62
N THR A 58 3.11 15.44 -6.60
CA THR A 58 3.23 16.88 -6.33
C THR A 58 1.93 17.44 -5.74
N ALA A 59 0.76 17.05 -6.28
CA ALA A 59 -0.54 17.49 -5.77
C ALA A 59 -0.81 17.01 -4.34
N LEU A 60 -0.39 15.79 -3.98
CA LEU A 60 -0.51 15.26 -2.61
C LEU A 60 0.33 16.04 -1.60
N ILE A 61 1.53 16.47 -2.00
CA ILE A 61 2.47 17.20 -1.12
C ILE A 61 2.09 18.68 -1.01
N THR A 62 1.79 19.33 -2.14
CA THR A 62 1.39 20.75 -2.16
C THR A 62 -0.03 20.95 -1.63
N GLY A 63 -0.82 19.88 -1.56
CA GLY A 63 -2.22 19.91 -1.14
C GLY A 63 -3.14 20.56 -2.18
N LYS A 64 -2.71 20.70 -3.43
CA LYS A 64 -3.49 21.30 -4.51
C LYS A 64 -3.47 20.42 -5.74
N LEU A 65 -4.65 19.96 -6.14
CA LEU A 65 -4.83 19.19 -7.37
C LEU A 65 -5.52 20.06 -8.42
N THR A 66 -4.76 20.50 -9.42
CA THR A 66 -5.28 21.25 -10.56
C THR A 66 -5.77 20.30 -11.63
N THR A 67 -7.05 20.42 -12.01
CA THR A 67 -7.70 19.64 -13.07
C THR A 67 -8.29 20.59 -14.11
N ALA A 68 -8.70 20.07 -15.26
CA ALA A 68 -9.41 20.85 -16.29
C ALA A 68 -10.70 21.53 -15.78
N ALA A 69 -11.30 21.00 -14.70
CA ALA A 69 -12.51 21.53 -14.08
C ALA A 69 -12.27 22.50 -12.90
N GLY A 70 -11.02 22.67 -12.44
CA GLY A 70 -10.67 23.54 -11.32
C GLY A 70 -9.56 22.98 -10.41
N THR A 71 -9.22 23.73 -9.35
CA THR A 71 -8.25 23.29 -8.32
C THR A 71 -8.98 22.79 -7.08
N LEU A 72 -8.67 21.57 -6.65
CA LEU A 72 -9.18 20.95 -5.45
C LEU A 72 -8.12 21.00 -4.35
N ASP A 73 -8.50 21.43 -3.14
CA ASP A 73 -7.64 21.38 -1.96
C ASP A 73 -7.65 19.98 -1.34
N ILE A 74 -6.46 19.46 -1.04
CA ILE A 74 -6.23 18.13 -0.51
C ILE A 74 -5.45 18.23 0.81
N ALA A 75 -6.07 17.82 1.90
CA ALA A 75 -5.43 17.77 3.22
C ALA A 75 -4.61 16.48 3.45
N PHE A 76 -4.00 15.90 2.41
CA PHE A 76 -3.41 14.56 2.48
C PHE A 76 -2.23 14.50 3.46
N MET A 77 -1.27 15.43 3.39
CA MET A 77 -0.12 15.47 4.32
C MET A 77 -0.56 15.62 5.78
N ARG A 78 -1.59 16.42 6.06
CA ARG A 78 -2.16 16.58 7.40
C ARG A 78 -2.77 15.27 7.89
N ASN A 79 -3.59 14.64 7.06
CA ASN A 79 -4.25 13.38 7.40
C ASN A 79 -3.24 12.24 7.60
N LEU A 80 -2.20 12.19 6.77
CA LEU A 80 -1.10 11.25 6.92
C LEU A 80 -0.40 11.42 8.27
N TRP A 81 -0.09 12.66 8.66
CA TRP A 81 0.51 12.93 9.96
C TRP A 81 -0.40 12.54 11.13
N ASN A 82 -1.68 12.86 11.05
CA ASN A 82 -2.67 12.46 12.06
C ASN A 82 -2.70 10.95 12.24
N SER A 83 -2.71 10.18 11.14
CA SER A 83 -2.71 8.72 11.18
C SER A 83 -1.41 8.14 11.77
N VAL A 84 -0.25 8.67 11.38
CA VAL A 84 1.05 8.24 11.92
C VAL A 84 1.11 8.51 13.42
N PHE A 85 0.77 9.73 13.85
CA PHE A 85 0.77 10.09 15.25
C PHE A 85 -0.20 9.23 16.07
N LEU A 86 -1.43 9.04 15.57
CA LEU A 86 -2.46 8.25 16.24
C LEU A 86 -2.04 6.79 16.38
N SER A 87 -1.56 6.17 15.30
CA SER A 87 -1.17 4.75 15.30
C SER A 87 0.03 4.49 16.20
N VAL A 88 1.08 5.32 16.13
CA VAL A 88 2.28 5.19 16.96
C VAL A 88 1.93 5.38 18.44
N THR A 89 1.16 6.41 18.77
CA THR A 89 0.75 6.68 20.17
C THR A 89 -0.12 5.55 20.71
N SER A 90 -1.05 5.05 19.90
CA SER A 90 -1.92 3.92 20.28
C SER A 90 -1.11 2.66 20.59
N VAL A 91 -0.18 2.29 19.71
CA VAL A 91 0.71 1.12 19.93
C VAL A 91 1.60 1.35 21.15
N ALA A 92 2.18 2.54 21.32
CA ALA A 92 3.02 2.85 22.47
C ALA A 92 2.25 2.70 23.79
N VAL A 93 1.05 3.28 23.90
CA VAL A 93 0.20 3.15 25.08
C VAL A 93 -0.21 1.70 25.31
N ALA A 94 -0.59 0.97 24.25
CA ALA A 94 -0.95 -0.43 24.34
C ALA A 94 0.20 -1.31 24.86
N LEU A 95 1.43 -1.06 24.41
CA LEU A 95 2.62 -1.77 24.91
C LEU A 95 2.97 -1.37 26.33
N LEU A 96 2.92 -0.08 26.67
CA LEU A 96 3.22 0.43 28.01
C LEU A 96 2.30 -0.17 29.07
N LEU A 97 1.03 -0.41 28.75
CA LEU A 97 0.07 -1.00 29.68
C LEU A 97 0.03 -2.53 29.56
N GLY A 98 0.07 -3.05 28.34
CA GLY A 98 -0.10 -4.46 28.05
C GLY A 98 1.10 -5.32 28.45
N VAL A 99 2.33 -4.84 28.26
CA VAL A 99 3.54 -5.61 28.60
C VAL A 99 3.67 -5.84 30.11
N PRO A 100 3.53 -4.82 30.98
CA PRO A 100 3.57 -5.05 32.43
C PRO A 100 2.42 -5.94 32.92
N ALA A 101 1.21 -5.75 32.40
CA ALA A 101 0.05 -6.57 32.74
C ALA A 101 0.27 -8.05 32.36
N ALA A 102 0.75 -8.31 31.14
CA ALA A 102 1.07 -9.65 30.68
C ALA A 102 2.19 -10.29 31.52
N TYR A 103 3.21 -9.52 31.90
CA TYR A 103 4.28 -10.00 32.78
C TYR A 103 3.75 -10.40 34.16
N ALA A 104 2.87 -9.59 34.75
CA ALA A 104 2.25 -9.92 36.04
C ALA A 104 1.44 -11.22 35.96
N PHE A 105 0.63 -11.43 34.91
CA PHE A 105 -0.11 -12.67 34.70
C PHE A 105 0.76 -13.89 34.36
N ALA A 106 1.94 -13.69 33.77
CA ALA A 106 2.83 -14.80 33.44
C ALA A 106 3.66 -15.26 34.65
N ARG A 107 3.86 -14.38 35.64
CA ARG A 107 4.74 -14.64 36.80
C ARG A 107 3.98 -14.88 38.11
N HIS A 108 2.68 -14.67 38.13
CA HIS A 108 1.76 -15.07 39.19
C HIS A 108 0.81 -16.15 38.68
#